data_AF-A0A5J4TLJ1-F1
#
_entry.id   AF-A0A5J4TLJ1-F1
#
_cell.length_a   1.000
_cell.length_b   1.000
_cell.length_c   1.000
_cell.angle_alpha   90.00
_cell.angle_beta   90.00
_cell.angle_gamma   90.00
#
_symmetry.space_group_name_H-M   'P 1'
#
loop_
_entity.id
_entity.type
_entity.pdbx_description
1 polymer ?
#
loop_
_entity_poly.entity_id
_entity_poly.type
_entity_poly.pdbx_seq_one_letter_code
_entity_poly.pdbx_strand_id
1 'polypeptide(L)'
;NKGGSAIRLVNNALSTIATLTNSQFKNITATGDNNGRGGSALYAEMRSQSSLTISNNCQFINCINNGGNGGALYIDISFTPQSKFKINDALIKECQAKVDSSSSYPTGYGGGIFLTGTGDYDASSNGLDLHGLNISNNVASNGGFSLYAVMSKLKEWCRSGQLGEYVKGNYSDTYSVESELQGIPIRFEQFKSLNENIWHIQSGTIQLITAEDQYFCGKIDEPCESIEYALKQISVRKGGSESSVVSEKKIGINKEGFELTNPIEFNSNQSKLTIPIIYVEGSNSILELNSVTFSEINLSPTNEAKGIIHININDQEINMLNCSFEDIEIQNKGGSAIRLVNNALSTIATLTNSQFKNITATGDNNGRGGSAL
;
A
#
# COMPACT_ATOMS: atom_id res chain seq x y z
N ASN A 1 12.85 11.98 20.03
CA ASN A 1 11.83 13.05 19.99
C ASN A 1 11.35 13.23 18.56
N LYS A 2 10.43 12.38 18.12
CA LYS A 2 9.72 12.52 16.83
C LYS A 2 8.22 12.67 17.12
N GLY A 3 7.47 13.42 16.31
CA GLY A 3 6.04 13.70 16.48
C GLY A 3 5.75 15.01 17.21
N GLY A 4 5.45 16.07 16.46
CA GLY A 4 5.02 17.36 17.01
C GLY A 4 3.97 18.03 16.13
N SER A 5 3.10 18.83 16.78
CA SER A 5 2.09 19.67 16.13
C SER A 5 1.88 20.90 17.00
N ALA A 6 1.49 22.04 16.42
CA ALA A 6 1.15 23.23 17.22
C ALA A 6 -0.10 22.99 18.09
N ILE A 7 -1.07 22.22 17.58
CA ILE A 7 -2.23 21.74 18.32
C ILE A 7 -2.29 20.22 18.20
N ARG A 8 -2.49 19.55 19.34
CA ARG A 8 -2.67 18.10 19.40
C ARG A 8 -3.97 17.77 20.14
N LEU A 9 -4.95 17.27 19.41
CA LEU A 9 -6.19 16.75 19.97
C LEU A 9 -6.09 15.22 20.02
N VAL A 10 -6.13 14.63 21.21
CA VAL A 10 -6.13 13.17 21.38
C VAL A 10 -7.27 12.81 22.30
N ASN A 11 -8.19 11.99 21.82
CA ASN A 11 -9.35 11.62 22.60
C ASN A 11 -9.68 10.14 22.47
N ASN A 12 -9.61 9.43 23.60
CA ASN A 12 -9.77 7.97 23.68
C ASN A 12 -10.95 7.52 24.58
N ALA A 13 -11.74 8.43 25.16
CA ALA A 13 -12.73 8.04 26.18
C ALA A 13 -14.10 8.74 26.11
N LEU A 14 -14.16 10.07 25.95
CA LEU A 14 -15.42 10.83 25.89
C LEU A 14 -15.59 11.46 24.51
N SER A 15 -16.72 12.10 24.21
CA SER A 15 -16.81 12.91 22.99
C SER A 15 -16.08 14.25 23.20
N THR A 16 -15.27 14.67 22.24
CA THR A 16 -14.64 16.00 22.25
C THR A 16 -15.29 16.86 21.18
N ILE A 17 -15.66 18.09 21.53
CA ILE A 17 -16.09 19.11 20.57
C ILE A 17 -15.01 20.19 20.55
N ALA A 18 -14.36 20.37 19.40
CA ALA A 18 -13.37 21.41 19.17
C ALA A 18 -13.81 22.31 18.02
N THR A 19 -13.61 23.62 18.19
CA THR A 19 -13.87 24.60 17.14
C THR A 19 -12.67 25.53 17.02
N LEU A 20 -12.13 25.65 15.82
CA LEU A 20 -11.12 26.64 15.45
C LEU A 20 -11.80 27.75 14.68
N THR A 21 -11.70 28.98 15.18
CA THR A 21 -12.28 30.17 14.53
C THR A 21 -11.23 31.26 14.44
N ASN A 22 -11.20 32.00 13.31
CA ASN A 22 -10.37 33.19 13.12
C ASN A 22 -8.90 33.01 13.55
N SER A 23 -8.34 31.82 13.31
CA SER A 23 -7.02 31.41 13.78
C SER A 23 -6.04 31.30 12.63
N GLN A 24 -4.77 31.67 12.87
CA GLN A 24 -3.73 31.65 11.84
C GLN A 24 -2.53 30.80 12.28
N PHE A 25 -2.18 29.82 11.46
CA PHE A 25 -1.03 28.93 11.60
C PHE A 25 -0.10 29.21 10.41
N LYS A 26 1.03 29.85 10.66
CA LYS A 26 1.94 30.31 9.60
C LYS A 26 3.37 29.88 9.89
N ASN A 27 4.06 29.36 8.88
CA ASN A 27 5.49 28.99 8.96
C ASN A 27 5.80 27.98 10.06
N ILE A 28 4.96 26.96 10.20
CA ILE A 28 5.13 25.91 11.22
C ILE A 28 5.84 24.73 10.57
N THR A 29 6.93 24.26 11.16
CA THR A 29 7.61 23.04 10.72
C THR A 29 7.61 22.03 11.86
N ALA A 30 7.20 20.81 11.57
CA ALA A 30 7.26 19.70 12.50
C ALA A 30 7.89 18.47 11.84
N THR A 31 8.23 17.47 12.66
CA THR A 31 8.72 16.17 12.19
C THR A 31 7.70 15.11 12.60
N GLY A 32 7.30 14.28 11.65
CA GLY A 32 6.40 13.15 11.89
C GLY A 32 6.99 12.14 12.86
N ASP A 33 6.13 11.31 13.46
CA ASP A 33 6.57 10.20 14.29
C ASP A 33 6.80 8.90 13.51
N ASN A 34 7.26 7.85 14.22
CA ASN A 34 7.55 6.55 13.61
C ASN A 34 6.31 5.83 13.06
N ASN A 35 5.11 6.35 13.31
CA ASN A 35 3.85 5.84 12.77
C ASN A 35 3.31 6.78 11.67
N GLY A 36 4.18 7.58 11.05
CA GLY A 36 3.84 8.51 9.98
C GLY A 36 2.84 9.61 10.37
N ARG A 37 2.60 9.83 11.68
CA ARG A 37 1.66 10.85 12.14
C ARG A 37 2.32 12.22 12.02
N GLY A 38 1.67 13.11 11.27
CA GLY A 38 2.16 14.47 11.02
C GLY A 38 1.16 15.55 11.43
N GLY A 39 0.85 16.47 10.51
CA GLY A 39 0.01 17.65 10.78
C GLY A 39 0.76 18.68 11.60
N SER A 40 1.65 19.46 10.97
CA SER A 40 2.51 20.40 11.68
C SER A 40 1.75 21.47 12.46
N ALA A 41 0.60 21.90 11.92
CA ALA A 41 -0.29 22.82 12.62
C ALA A 41 -1.24 22.07 13.56
N LEU A 42 -1.91 21.02 13.07
CA LEU A 42 -2.88 20.28 13.88
C LEU A 42 -2.81 18.78 13.60
N TYR A 43 -2.67 18.03 14.69
CA TYR A 43 -2.96 16.61 14.75
C TYR A 43 -4.26 16.41 15.53
N ALA A 44 -5.20 15.66 14.97
CA ALA A 44 -6.42 15.27 15.66
C ALA A 44 -6.67 13.76 15.55
N GLU A 45 -6.80 13.12 16.71
CA GLU A 45 -7.30 11.77 16.87
C GLU A 45 -8.68 11.84 17.55
N MET A 46 -9.72 11.49 16.78
CA MET A 46 -11.11 11.76 17.11
C MET A 46 -11.89 10.45 17.22
N ARG A 47 -12.18 10.03 18.46
CA ARG A 47 -13.02 8.86 18.78
C ARG A 47 -14.34 9.26 19.42
N SER A 48 -15.23 8.29 19.66
CA SER A 48 -16.44 8.47 20.47
C SER A 48 -17.35 9.62 20.01
N GLN A 49 -17.67 9.69 18.72
CA GLN A 49 -18.54 10.73 18.13
C GLN A 49 -18.05 12.18 18.39
N SER A 50 -16.73 12.37 18.41
CA SER A 50 -16.13 13.70 18.53
C SER A 50 -16.47 14.60 17.33
N SER A 51 -16.36 15.91 17.50
CA SER A 51 -16.59 16.90 16.44
C SER A 51 -15.46 17.92 16.40
N LEU A 52 -14.95 18.21 15.21
CA LEU A 52 -13.97 19.27 14.94
C LEU A 52 -14.53 20.14 13.82
N THR A 53 -14.68 21.44 14.10
CA THR A 53 -15.11 22.43 13.11
C THR A 53 -14.03 23.50 12.94
N ILE A 54 -13.68 23.82 11.70
CA ILE A 54 -12.78 24.91 11.35
C ILE A 54 -13.58 25.95 10.55
N SER A 55 -13.63 27.19 11.01
CA SER A 55 -14.45 28.23 10.38
C SER A 55 -13.89 29.64 10.57
N ASN A 56 -14.61 30.62 10.03
CA ASN A 56 -14.36 32.05 10.20
C ASN A 56 -12.93 32.43 9.75
N ASN A 57 -12.60 32.15 8.50
CA ASN A 57 -11.35 32.49 7.83
C ASN A 57 -10.10 32.00 8.59
N CYS A 58 -10.11 30.74 9.04
CA CYS A 58 -8.89 30.12 9.56
C CYS A 58 -7.84 29.99 8.44
N GLN A 59 -6.56 30.15 8.78
CA GLN A 59 -5.48 30.09 7.80
C GLN A 59 -4.38 29.12 8.23
N PHE A 60 -3.98 28.23 7.33
CA PHE A 60 -2.84 27.35 7.47
C PHE A 60 -1.92 27.59 6.29
N ILE A 61 -0.83 28.34 6.50
CA ILE A 61 0.06 28.79 5.44
C ILE A 61 1.48 28.32 5.74
N ASN A 62 2.14 27.70 4.76
CA ASN A 62 3.51 27.24 4.89
C ASN A 62 3.72 26.33 6.12
N CYS A 63 2.82 25.36 6.29
CA CYS A 63 2.88 24.35 7.34
C CYS A 63 3.55 23.08 6.77
N ILE A 64 4.71 22.72 7.30
CA ILE A 64 5.59 21.68 6.75
C ILE A 64 5.74 20.53 7.75
N ASN A 65 5.46 19.31 7.31
CA ASN A 65 5.77 18.11 8.07
C ASN A 65 6.88 17.30 7.38
N ASN A 66 8.00 17.10 8.09
CA ASN A 66 9.11 16.27 7.63
C ASN A 66 8.93 14.83 8.16
N GLY A 67 8.76 13.86 7.26
CA GLY A 67 8.68 12.44 7.63
C GLY A 67 7.35 11.99 8.21
N GLY A 68 6.27 12.72 7.95
CA GLY A 68 4.91 12.36 8.34
C GLY A 68 3.91 12.72 7.24
N ASN A 69 2.64 12.41 7.51
CA ASN A 69 1.54 12.74 6.60
C ASN A 69 0.81 14.00 7.07
N GLY A 70 0.18 14.74 6.14
CA GLY A 70 -0.51 15.97 6.46
C GLY A 70 0.49 17.11 6.71
N GLY A 71 0.70 17.99 5.73
CA GLY A 71 1.60 19.12 5.97
C GLY A 71 1.04 20.06 7.03
N ALA A 72 -0.22 20.48 6.88
CA ALA A 72 -0.92 21.28 7.88
C ALA A 72 -1.70 20.43 8.88
N LEU A 73 -2.60 19.58 8.37
CA LEU A 73 -3.58 18.83 9.17
C LEU A 73 -3.38 17.32 9.00
N TYR A 74 -3.32 16.62 10.13
CA TYR A 74 -3.46 15.16 10.19
C TYR A 74 -4.71 14.84 10.99
N ILE A 75 -5.69 14.20 10.34
CA ILE A 75 -6.99 13.87 10.93
C ILE A 75 -7.18 12.36 10.91
N ASP A 76 -7.23 11.75 12.08
CA ASP A 76 -7.60 10.34 12.28
C ASP A 76 -8.93 10.28 13.02
N ILE A 77 -9.98 9.83 12.33
CA ILE A 77 -11.36 9.94 12.79
C ILE A 77 -12.07 8.58 12.88
N SER A 78 -12.98 8.44 13.84
CA SER A 78 -13.89 7.30 13.90
C SER A 78 -15.06 7.50 12.92
N PHE A 79 -15.17 6.64 11.91
CA PHE A 79 -16.32 6.52 11.03
C PHE A 79 -17.41 5.61 11.61
N THR A 80 -17.14 4.85 12.66
CA THR A 80 -18.18 4.07 13.36
C THR A 80 -17.82 3.88 14.83
N PRO A 81 -18.58 4.44 15.80
CA PRO A 81 -19.62 5.45 15.61
C PRO A 81 -19.05 6.77 15.05
N GLN A 82 -19.87 7.50 14.27
CA GLN A 82 -19.38 8.62 13.46
C GLN A 82 -19.03 9.86 14.27
N SER A 83 -17.77 10.24 14.17
CA SER A 83 -17.28 11.57 14.52
C SER A 83 -17.42 12.51 13.32
N LYS A 84 -17.33 13.82 13.56
CA LYS A 84 -17.56 14.86 12.55
C LYS A 84 -16.32 15.72 12.35
N PHE A 85 -15.90 15.92 11.11
CA PHE A 85 -14.85 16.85 10.74
C PHE A 85 -15.36 17.79 9.64
N LYS A 86 -15.44 19.08 9.97
CA LYS A 86 -16.00 20.11 9.08
C LYS A 86 -15.04 21.28 8.89
N ILE A 87 -14.90 21.73 7.66
CA ILE A 87 -14.26 23.00 7.29
C ILE A 87 -15.31 23.86 6.58
N ASN A 88 -15.80 24.86 7.29
CA ASN A 88 -16.82 25.78 6.79
C ASN A 88 -16.22 27.02 6.14
N ASP A 89 -15.02 27.43 6.56
CA ASP A 89 -14.28 28.57 5.99
C ASP A 89 -12.82 28.54 6.44
N ALA A 90 -11.93 28.07 5.56
CA ALA A 90 -10.49 28.09 5.81
C ALA A 90 -9.65 28.15 4.53
N LEU A 91 -8.46 28.74 4.65
CA LEU A 91 -7.41 28.71 3.64
C LEU A 91 -6.29 27.76 4.06
N ILE A 92 -5.93 26.79 3.21
CA ILE A 92 -4.73 25.94 3.35
C ILE A 92 -3.85 26.11 2.12
N LYS A 93 -2.64 26.67 2.31
CA LYS A 93 -1.78 27.06 1.19
C LYS A 93 -0.30 26.85 1.49
N GLU A 94 0.48 26.46 0.48
CA GLU A 94 1.94 26.34 0.57
C GLU A 94 2.41 25.32 1.63
N CYS A 95 1.55 24.39 2.04
CA CYS A 95 1.85 23.36 3.02
C CYS A 95 2.51 22.15 2.36
N GLN A 96 3.32 21.42 3.12
CA GLN A 96 4.13 20.32 2.59
C GLN A 96 4.15 19.09 3.49
N ALA A 97 3.96 17.91 2.91
CA ALA A 97 4.21 16.62 3.56
C ALA A 97 5.39 15.92 2.86
N LYS A 98 6.47 15.67 3.60
CA LYS A 98 7.69 15.08 3.05
C LYS A 98 7.88 13.64 3.51
N VAL A 99 8.29 12.77 2.60
CA VAL A 99 8.58 11.36 2.87
C VAL A 99 9.78 11.18 3.80
N ASP A 100 9.70 10.22 4.73
CA ASP A 100 10.85 9.64 5.44
C ASP A 100 11.15 8.29 4.79
N SER A 101 12.17 8.24 3.94
CA SER A 101 12.56 7.02 3.22
C SER A 101 13.10 5.91 4.13
N SER A 102 13.37 6.21 5.40
CA SER A 102 13.78 5.21 6.41
C SER A 102 12.59 4.62 7.17
N SER A 103 11.40 5.20 7.01
CA SER A 103 10.18 4.73 7.65
C SER A 103 9.64 3.48 6.94
N SER A 104 9.31 2.45 7.71
CA SER A 104 8.51 1.31 7.23
C SER A 104 7.02 1.66 7.11
N TYR A 105 6.61 2.79 7.67
CA TYR A 105 5.26 3.32 7.60
C TYR A 105 5.13 4.30 6.43
N PRO A 106 4.01 4.33 5.68
CA PRO A 106 3.84 5.29 4.58
C PRO A 106 3.86 6.74 5.08
N THR A 107 4.66 7.59 4.44
CA THR A 107 4.83 9.01 4.81
C THR A 107 4.83 9.91 3.57
N GLY A 108 4.67 11.22 3.75
CA GLY A 108 4.71 12.16 2.62
C GLY A 108 3.41 12.25 1.81
N TYR A 109 2.28 11.87 2.39
CA TYR A 109 0.95 12.01 1.79
C TYR A 109 0.21 13.22 2.36
N GLY A 110 -0.64 13.87 1.55
CA GLY A 110 -1.53 14.94 2.00
C GLY A 110 -0.78 16.23 2.32
N GLY A 111 -0.31 16.97 1.32
CA GLY A 111 0.52 18.17 1.54
C GLY A 111 -0.19 19.25 2.35
N GLY A 112 -1.51 19.41 2.18
CA GLY A 112 -2.36 20.17 3.10
C GLY A 112 -2.93 19.30 4.22
N ILE A 113 -3.75 18.33 3.84
CA ILE A 113 -4.54 17.48 4.74
C ILE A 113 -4.25 16.01 4.45
N PHE A 114 -3.96 15.25 5.50
CA PHE A 114 -4.09 13.79 5.49
C PHE A 114 -5.27 13.38 6.35
N LEU A 115 -6.26 12.70 5.75
CA LEU A 115 -7.47 12.24 6.41
C LEU A 115 -7.49 10.71 6.41
N THR A 116 -7.64 10.12 7.58
CA THR A 116 -7.75 8.68 7.76
C THR A 116 -8.75 8.35 8.86
N GLY A 117 -9.08 7.07 9.05
CA GLY A 117 -9.95 6.68 10.14
C GLY A 117 -10.24 5.19 10.25
N THR A 118 -11.06 4.87 11.25
CA THR A 118 -11.50 3.51 11.58
C THR A 118 -13.01 3.36 11.42
N GLY A 119 -13.46 2.21 10.95
CA GLY A 119 -14.88 1.95 10.64
C GLY A 119 -15.26 2.33 9.21
N ASP A 120 -16.54 2.18 8.88
CA ASP A 120 -17.07 2.49 7.55
C ASP A 120 -17.86 3.80 7.61
N TYR A 121 -17.55 4.73 6.70
CA TYR A 121 -18.25 6.01 6.62
C TYR A 121 -19.64 5.85 6.02
N ASP A 122 -20.65 6.35 6.73
CA ASP A 122 -22.01 6.53 6.24
C ASP A 122 -22.18 7.98 5.73
N ALA A 123 -22.37 8.11 4.42
CA ALA A 123 -22.55 9.41 3.75
C ALA A 123 -23.81 10.16 4.21
N SER A 124 -24.84 9.46 4.72
CA SER A 124 -26.07 10.10 5.21
C SER A 124 -25.85 10.93 6.48
N SER A 125 -24.74 10.68 7.19
CA SER A 125 -24.40 11.37 8.44
C SER A 125 -23.96 12.83 8.28
N ASN A 126 -23.53 13.21 7.07
CA ASN A 126 -22.86 14.48 6.78
C ASN A 126 -21.72 14.80 7.77
N GLY A 127 -21.01 13.75 8.20
CA GLY A 127 -19.93 13.83 9.19
C GLY A 127 -18.64 14.41 8.62
N LEU A 128 -18.36 14.21 7.33
CA LEU A 128 -17.23 14.80 6.63
C LEU A 128 -17.71 15.88 5.68
N ASP A 129 -17.19 17.09 5.86
CA ASP A 129 -17.71 18.25 5.14
C ASP A 129 -16.62 19.32 4.95
N LEU A 130 -16.01 19.38 3.77
CA LEU A 130 -14.91 20.28 3.42
C LEU A 130 -15.32 21.36 2.40
N HIS A 131 -16.62 21.63 2.23
CA HIS A 131 -17.13 22.57 1.22
C HIS A 131 -16.66 24.02 1.43
N GLY A 132 -16.23 24.39 2.63
CA GLY A 132 -15.70 25.71 2.94
C GLY A 132 -14.20 25.86 2.75
N LEU A 133 -13.54 24.83 2.22
CA LEU A 133 -12.08 24.79 2.11
C LEU A 133 -11.60 25.47 0.81
N ASN A 134 -10.78 26.51 0.97
CA ASN A 134 -9.92 27.03 -0.08
C ASN A 134 -8.52 26.43 0.08
N ILE A 135 -8.13 25.55 -0.85
CA ILE A 135 -6.86 24.83 -0.79
C ILE A 135 -6.10 24.93 -2.12
N SER A 136 -4.81 25.29 -2.07
CA SER A 136 -3.97 25.48 -3.26
C SER A 136 -2.46 25.47 -2.95
N ASN A 137 -1.63 25.23 -3.97
CA ASN A 137 -0.16 25.34 -3.90
C ASN A 137 0.48 24.49 -2.79
N ASN A 138 -0.13 23.36 -2.44
CA ASN A 138 0.44 22.43 -1.47
C ASN A 138 1.28 21.38 -2.20
N VAL A 139 2.17 20.68 -1.48
CA VAL A 139 3.04 19.66 -2.08
C VAL A 139 3.09 18.43 -1.18
N ALA A 140 2.95 17.25 -1.77
CA ALA A 140 3.17 15.98 -1.09
C ALA A 140 4.24 15.18 -1.85
N SER A 141 5.13 14.50 -1.13
CA SER A 141 6.15 13.65 -1.76
C SER A 141 5.53 12.48 -2.53
N ASN A 142 4.48 11.85 -1.99
CA ASN A 142 3.95 10.60 -2.55
C ASN A 142 2.59 10.80 -3.22
N GLY A 143 1.66 11.52 -2.60
CA GLY A 143 0.34 11.74 -3.19
C GLY A 143 -0.57 12.68 -2.40
N GLY A 144 -1.55 13.25 -3.11
CA GLY A 144 -2.52 14.19 -2.58
C GLY A 144 -1.83 15.49 -2.17
N PHE A 145 -1.48 16.33 -3.14
CA PHE A 145 -0.83 17.61 -2.88
C PHE A 145 -1.63 18.43 -1.87
N SER A 146 -2.95 18.49 -2.04
CA SER A 146 -3.85 19.20 -1.14
C SER A 146 -4.50 18.27 -0.13
N LEU A 147 -5.15 17.18 -0.58
CA LEU A 147 -5.80 16.20 0.28
C LEU A 147 -5.38 14.79 -0.12
N TYR A 148 -4.99 13.99 0.87
CA TYR A 148 -4.92 12.53 0.73
C TYR A 148 -5.85 11.86 1.74
N ALA A 149 -6.81 11.07 1.26
CA ALA A 149 -7.79 10.38 2.10
C ALA A 149 -7.61 8.86 2.08
N VAL A 150 -7.61 8.23 3.26
CA VAL A 150 -7.53 6.78 3.44
C VAL A 150 -8.80 6.30 4.16
N MET A 151 -9.71 5.68 3.42
CA MET A 151 -10.95 5.14 3.99
C MET A 151 -11.63 4.15 3.04
N SER A 152 -12.21 3.07 3.57
CA SER A 152 -12.91 2.04 2.77
C SER A 152 -14.05 2.61 1.91
N LYS A 153 -14.76 3.60 2.46
CA LYS A 153 -15.96 4.23 1.87
C LYS A 153 -15.67 5.53 1.13
N LEU A 154 -14.48 5.63 0.53
CA LEU A 154 -14.02 6.83 -0.17
C LEU A 154 -14.91 7.16 -1.37
N LYS A 155 -15.30 6.15 -2.17
CA LYS A 155 -16.16 6.34 -3.35
C LYS A 155 -17.52 6.91 -2.95
N GLU A 156 -18.10 6.45 -1.85
CA GLU A 156 -19.37 6.93 -1.31
C GLU A 156 -19.26 8.38 -0.82
N TRP A 157 -18.17 8.74 -0.16
CA TRP A 157 -17.95 10.14 0.22
C TRP A 157 -17.75 11.05 -0.99
N CYS A 158 -16.93 10.65 -1.97
CA CYS A 158 -16.72 11.43 -3.20
C CYS A 158 -17.99 11.61 -4.03
N ARG A 159 -18.93 10.66 -3.97
CA ARG A 159 -20.23 10.72 -4.66
C ARG A 159 -21.32 11.41 -3.85
N SER A 160 -21.04 11.80 -2.61
CA SER A 160 -22.01 12.51 -1.77
C SER A 160 -22.18 13.97 -2.25
N GLY A 161 -23.41 14.48 -2.15
CA GLY A 161 -23.75 15.82 -2.65
C GLY A 161 -23.76 15.90 -4.18
N GLN A 162 -23.55 17.10 -4.70
CA GLN A 162 -23.36 17.34 -6.13
C GLN A 162 -21.88 17.55 -6.44
N LEU A 163 -21.37 16.84 -7.47
CA LEU A 163 -20.00 17.02 -7.99
C LEU A 163 -18.88 16.93 -6.94
N GLY A 164 -19.10 16.21 -5.83
CA GLY A 164 -18.10 16.04 -4.77
C GLY A 164 -17.88 17.28 -3.89
N GLU A 165 -18.86 18.18 -3.79
CA GLU A 165 -18.80 19.44 -3.02
C GLU A 165 -18.29 19.28 -1.57
N TYR A 166 -18.58 18.15 -0.92
CA TYR A 166 -18.14 17.87 0.44
C TYR A 166 -16.65 17.49 0.57
N VAL A 167 -15.96 17.23 -0.53
CA VAL A 167 -14.53 16.86 -0.55
C VAL A 167 -13.64 18.08 -0.76
N LYS A 168 -14.08 19.07 -1.56
CA LYS A 168 -13.33 20.29 -1.83
C LYS A 168 -14.25 21.48 -2.13
N GLY A 169 -14.12 22.53 -1.34
CA GLY A 169 -14.92 23.76 -1.46
C GLY A 169 -14.64 24.65 -2.66
N ASN A 170 -13.38 24.77 -3.09
CA ASN A 170 -12.97 25.61 -4.23
C ASN A 170 -12.78 24.81 -5.53
N TYR A 171 -13.70 23.87 -5.83
CA TYR A 171 -13.63 23.06 -7.05
C TYR A 171 -13.80 23.92 -8.32
N SER A 172 -13.08 23.57 -9.39
CA SER A 172 -13.26 24.17 -10.72
C SER A 172 -13.65 23.06 -11.70
N ASP A 173 -14.82 23.19 -12.30
CA ASP A 173 -15.33 22.23 -13.30
C ASP A 173 -14.54 22.25 -14.62
N THR A 174 -13.67 23.25 -14.79
CA THR A 174 -12.92 23.46 -16.04
C THR A 174 -11.52 22.85 -15.98
N TYR A 175 -10.87 22.86 -14.82
CA TYR A 175 -9.50 22.42 -14.65
C TYR A 175 -9.35 21.64 -13.34
N SER A 176 -9.18 20.32 -13.44
CA SER A 176 -8.81 19.46 -12.31
C SER A 176 -7.38 18.98 -12.48
N VAL A 177 -6.55 19.23 -11.46
CA VAL A 177 -5.20 18.64 -11.38
C VAL A 177 -5.33 17.34 -10.60
N GLU A 178 -5.11 16.22 -11.25
CA GLU A 178 -5.31 14.88 -10.68
C GLU A 178 -4.50 14.65 -9.39
N SER A 179 -3.35 15.30 -9.24
CA SER A 179 -2.49 15.19 -8.05
C SER A 179 -2.96 16.01 -6.85
N GLU A 180 -3.96 16.91 -6.99
CA GLU A 180 -4.44 17.75 -5.88
C GLU A 180 -5.22 16.96 -4.83
N LEU A 181 -6.17 16.16 -5.29
CA LEU A 181 -7.04 15.34 -4.45
C LEU A 181 -6.82 13.88 -4.81
N GLN A 182 -6.24 13.15 -3.89
CA GLN A 182 -6.06 11.71 -4.05
C GLN A 182 -6.56 11.00 -2.81
N GLY A 183 -6.79 9.71 -2.95
CA GLY A 183 -7.14 8.86 -1.82
C GLY A 183 -7.22 7.43 -2.26
N ILE A 184 -7.24 6.53 -1.28
CA ILE A 184 -7.26 5.10 -1.51
C ILE A 184 -8.43 4.46 -0.73
N PRO A 185 -9.31 3.69 -1.39
CA PRO A 185 -10.51 3.09 -0.80
C PRO A 185 -10.20 1.85 0.05
N ILE A 186 -9.25 1.94 0.99
CA ILE A 186 -8.85 0.85 1.88
C ILE A 186 -8.99 1.24 3.35
N ARG A 187 -8.95 0.23 4.24
CA ARG A 187 -8.92 0.49 5.68
C ARG A 187 -7.56 1.05 6.08
N PHE A 188 -7.53 1.91 7.10
CA PHE A 188 -6.27 2.47 7.58
C PHE A 188 -5.27 1.39 8.00
N GLU A 189 -5.72 0.30 8.62
CA GLU A 189 -4.87 -0.85 8.96
C GLU A 189 -4.10 -1.42 7.75
N GLN A 190 -4.74 -1.51 6.58
CA GLN A 190 -4.10 -1.95 5.34
C GLN A 190 -3.13 -0.90 4.82
N PHE A 191 -3.49 0.38 4.94
CA PHE A 191 -2.61 1.48 4.57
C PHE A 191 -1.31 1.44 5.36
N LYS A 192 -1.34 1.17 6.67
CA LYS A 192 -0.12 1.08 7.51
C LYS A 192 0.88 0.03 7.02
N SER A 193 0.39 -0.99 6.33
CA SER A 193 1.18 -2.08 5.74
C SER A 193 1.45 -1.90 4.24
N LEU A 194 1.03 -0.78 3.62
CA LEU A 194 1.32 -0.53 2.21
C LEU A 194 2.83 -0.48 2.02
N ASN A 195 3.34 -1.52 1.37
CA ASN A 195 4.68 -1.53 0.85
C ASN A 195 4.60 -1.07 -0.60
N GLU A 196 5.00 0.17 -0.87
CA GLU A 196 4.99 0.77 -2.23
C GLU A 196 5.85 -0.01 -3.25
N ASN A 197 6.56 -1.06 -2.81
CA ASN A 197 7.32 -1.93 -3.69
C ASN A 197 6.60 -3.20 -4.12
N ILE A 198 5.41 -3.51 -3.59
CA ILE A 198 4.66 -4.73 -3.91
C ILE A 198 3.56 -4.40 -4.91
N TRP A 199 3.53 -5.13 -6.02
CA TRP A 199 2.55 -4.97 -7.09
C TRP A 199 1.50 -6.06 -6.99
N HIS A 200 0.27 -5.67 -6.66
CA HIS A 200 -0.82 -6.57 -6.39
C HIS A 200 -1.44 -7.14 -7.67
N ILE A 201 -1.66 -8.45 -7.68
CA ILE A 201 -2.34 -9.17 -8.75
C ILE A 201 -3.53 -9.95 -8.19
N GLN A 202 -4.53 -10.20 -9.03
CA GLN A 202 -5.70 -11.00 -8.67
C GLN A 202 -6.35 -11.59 -9.94
N SER A 203 -6.78 -12.85 -9.90
CA SER A 203 -7.55 -13.52 -10.97
C SER A 203 -8.55 -14.51 -10.34
N GLY A 204 -9.60 -14.92 -11.06
CA GLY A 204 -10.62 -15.86 -10.57
C GLY A 204 -12.01 -15.26 -10.32
N THR A 205 -12.97 -16.12 -9.94
CA THR A 205 -14.43 -15.80 -9.92
C THR A 205 -14.97 -15.27 -8.59
N ILE A 206 -14.21 -15.38 -7.51
CA ILE A 206 -14.60 -14.92 -6.16
C ILE A 206 -13.75 -13.69 -5.81
N GLN A 207 -14.19 -12.50 -6.21
CA GLN A 207 -13.42 -11.27 -6.01
C GLN A 207 -14.28 -10.12 -5.49
N LEU A 208 -13.73 -9.38 -4.52
CA LEU A 208 -14.30 -8.11 -4.01
C LEU A 208 -13.99 -6.90 -4.91
N ILE A 209 -12.96 -7.01 -5.75
CA ILE A 209 -12.42 -5.95 -6.61
C ILE A 209 -12.10 -6.57 -7.97
N THR A 210 -12.57 -5.97 -9.06
CA THR A 210 -12.26 -6.42 -10.43
C THR A 210 -10.80 -6.12 -10.74
N ALA A 211 -10.03 -7.14 -11.11
CA ALA A 211 -8.69 -6.97 -11.65
C ALA A 211 -8.73 -6.61 -13.14
N GLU A 212 -7.82 -5.74 -13.58
CA GLU A 212 -7.71 -5.35 -14.99
C GLU A 212 -6.25 -5.02 -15.33
N ASP A 213 -5.77 -5.53 -16.46
CA ASP A 213 -4.46 -5.20 -17.00
C ASP A 213 -4.45 -3.81 -17.66
N GLN A 214 -4.26 -2.79 -16.82
CA GLN A 214 -4.18 -1.38 -17.23
C GLN A 214 -2.95 -0.69 -16.64
N TYR A 215 -2.53 0.43 -17.24
CA TYR A 215 -1.24 1.07 -16.95
C TYR A 215 -0.98 1.33 -15.45
N PHE A 216 -2.03 1.63 -14.67
CA PHE A 216 -1.93 1.93 -13.24
C PHE A 216 -2.21 0.74 -12.31
N CYS A 217 -2.46 -0.45 -12.86
CA CYS A 217 -2.67 -1.66 -12.07
C CYS A 217 -1.44 -2.00 -11.21
N GLY A 218 -1.65 -2.87 -10.22
CA GLY A 218 -0.63 -3.27 -9.25
C GLY A 218 -0.82 -2.66 -7.87
N LYS A 219 -1.91 -1.90 -7.65
CA LYS A 219 -2.29 -1.45 -6.32
C LYS A 219 -3.22 -2.47 -5.69
N ILE A 220 -3.31 -2.47 -4.36
CA ILE A 220 -4.19 -3.39 -3.64
C ILE A 220 -5.67 -3.24 -4.03
N ASP A 221 -6.09 -2.03 -4.40
CA ASP A 221 -7.45 -1.66 -4.82
C ASP A 221 -7.64 -1.62 -6.34
N GLU A 222 -6.57 -1.82 -7.10
CA GLU A 222 -6.51 -1.85 -8.55
C GLU A 222 -5.47 -2.90 -8.98
N PRO A 223 -5.71 -4.18 -8.67
CA PRO A 223 -4.74 -5.23 -8.96
C PRO A 223 -4.66 -5.48 -10.47
N CYS A 224 -3.48 -5.89 -10.95
CA CYS A 224 -3.37 -6.39 -12.33
C CYS A 224 -4.06 -7.76 -12.46
N GLU A 225 -4.62 -8.03 -13.63
CA GLU A 225 -5.27 -9.30 -13.94
C GLU A 225 -4.23 -10.41 -14.22
N SER A 226 -3.08 -10.05 -14.78
CA SER A 226 -2.01 -11.00 -15.10
C SER A 226 -0.67 -10.67 -14.46
N ILE A 227 0.07 -11.73 -14.11
CA ILE A 227 1.47 -11.63 -13.67
C ILE A 227 2.34 -10.99 -14.75
N GLU A 228 2.16 -11.39 -16.02
CA GLU A 228 2.97 -10.91 -17.13
C GLU A 228 2.86 -9.39 -17.29
N TYR A 229 1.62 -8.88 -17.26
CA TYR A 229 1.37 -7.45 -17.36
C TYR A 229 1.93 -6.70 -16.15
N ALA A 230 1.71 -7.20 -14.94
CA ALA A 230 2.29 -6.61 -13.73
C ALA A 230 3.82 -6.49 -13.82
N LEU A 231 4.51 -7.54 -14.30
CA LEU A 231 5.97 -7.52 -14.48
C LEU A 231 6.43 -6.50 -15.52
N LYS A 232 5.68 -6.32 -16.63
CA LYS A 232 5.95 -5.27 -17.63
C LYS A 232 5.75 -3.88 -17.04
N GLN A 233 4.66 -3.66 -16.30
CA GLN A 233 4.39 -2.38 -15.66
C GLN A 233 5.45 -2.02 -14.62
N ILE A 234 6.00 -2.99 -13.90
CA ILE A 234 7.14 -2.74 -13.02
C ILE A 234 8.36 -2.25 -13.82
N SER A 235 8.70 -2.88 -14.97
CA SER A 235 9.80 -2.37 -15.81
C SER A 235 9.53 -0.94 -16.28
N VAL A 236 8.31 -0.67 -16.76
CA VAL A 236 7.94 0.65 -17.30
C VAL A 236 7.98 1.72 -16.21
N ARG A 237 7.32 1.48 -15.08
CA ARG A 237 7.12 2.49 -14.04
C ARG A 237 8.33 2.68 -13.13
N LYS A 238 9.21 1.67 -12.98
CA LYS A 238 10.47 1.82 -12.23
C LYS A 238 11.70 2.05 -13.11
N GLY A 239 11.72 1.50 -14.32
CA GLY A 239 12.87 1.50 -15.22
C GLY A 239 12.71 2.33 -16.49
N GLY A 240 11.53 2.88 -16.75
CA GLY A 240 11.24 3.77 -17.89
C GLY A 240 10.87 3.08 -19.20
N SER A 241 10.94 1.74 -19.29
CA SER A 241 10.53 0.97 -20.47
C SER A 241 10.22 -0.49 -20.12
N GLU A 242 9.50 -1.22 -20.98
CA GLU A 242 9.18 -2.64 -20.74
C GLU A 242 10.42 -3.54 -20.64
N SER A 243 11.49 -3.20 -21.37
CA SER A 243 12.76 -3.95 -21.37
C SER A 243 13.74 -3.51 -20.28
N SER A 244 13.39 -2.50 -19.47
CA SER A 244 14.28 -2.00 -18.43
C SER A 244 14.54 -3.05 -17.35
N VAL A 245 15.82 -3.25 -17.04
CA VAL A 245 16.23 -4.17 -15.98
C VAL A 245 15.95 -3.52 -14.62
N VAL A 246 14.99 -4.09 -13.89
CA VAL A 246 14.69 -3.72 -12.50
C VAL A 246 15.21 -4.84 -11.62
N SER A 247 16.13 -4.52 -10.71
CA SER A 247 16.83 -5.48 -9.86
C SER A 247 15.89 -6.32 -8.98
N GLU A 248 14.71 -5.81 -8.67
CA GLU A 248 13.71 -6.49 -7.85
C GLU A 248 12.29 -6.13 -8.31
N LYS A 249 11.50 -7.16 -8.66
CA LYS A 249 10.07 -7.05 -8.98
C LYS A 249 9.28 -7.86 -7.97
N LYS A 250 8.61 -7.19 -7.03
CA LYS A 250 7.80 -7.86 -5.99
C LYS A 250 6.34 -7.88 -6.44
N ILE A 251 5.77 -9.07 -6.47
CA ILE A 251 4.36 -9.30 -6.77
C ILE A 251 3.67 -9.75 -5.47
N GLY A 252 2.51 -9.16 -5.17
CA GLY A 252 1.66 -9.55 -4.06
C GLY A 252 0.39 -10.19 -4.59
N ILE A 253 -0.01 -11.33 -4.04
CA ILE A 253 -1.30 -11.96 -4.35
C ILE A 253 -2.29 -11.52 -3.27
N ASN A 254 -3.45 -11.00 -3.68
CA ASN A 254 -4.49 -10.61 -2.75
C ASN A 254 -5.06 -11.83 -1.99
N LYS A 255 -5.68 -11.58 -0.84
CA LYS A 255 -6.16 -12.62 0.10
C LYS A 255 -7.07 -13.68 -0.55
N GLU A 256 -7.84 -13.29 -1.55
CA GLU A 256 -8.77 -14.17 -2.27
C GLU A 256 -8.06 -15.13 -3.25
N GLY A 257 -6.73 -15.03 -3.37
CA GLY A 257 -5.92 -15.90 -4.21
C GLY A 257 -5.76 -15.38 -5.63
N PHE A 258 -5.11 -16.22 -6.46
CA PHE A 258 -4.90 -15.98 -7.88
C PHE A 258 -5.03 -17.34 -8.59
N GLU A 259 -6.00 -17.48 -9.49
CA GLU A 259 -6.19 -18.66 -10.33
C GLU A 259 -5.33 -18.56 -11.60
N LEU A 260 -4.34 -19.45 -11.72
CA LEU A 260 -3.54 -19.61 -12.95
C LEU A 260 -4.22 -20.60 -13.89
N THR A 261 -5.00 -20.08 -14.85
CA THR A 261 -5.71 -20.91 -15.84
C THR A 261 -4.90 -21.17 -17.12
N ASN A 262 -3.84 -20.39 -17.35
CA ASN A 262 -2.91 -20.54 -18.48
C ASN A 262 -1.50 -20.87 -17.98
N PRO A 263 -0.75 -21.75 -18.69
CA PRO A 263 0.66 -22.00 -18.39
C PRO A 263 1.47 -20.71 -18.46
N ILE A 264 2.21 -20.41 -17.39
CA ILE A 264 3.19 -19.33 -17.38
C ILE A 264 4.58 -19.96 -17.37
N GLU A 265 5.44 -19.48 -18.27
CA GLU A 265 6.86 -19.83 -18.29
C GLU A 265 7.67 -18.69 -17.68
N PHE A 266 8.40 -19.00 -16.61
CA PHE A 266 9.41 -18.08 -16.06
C PHE A 266 10.79 -18.48 -16.59
N ASN A 267 11.29 -17.73 -17.56
CA ASN A 267 12.59 -17.93 -18.18
C ASN A 267 13.53 -16.74 -17.87
N SER A 268 14.71 -17.03 -17.31
CA SER A 268 15.67 -15.99 -16.87
C SER A 268 16.90 -15.83 -17.77
N ASN A 269 16.96 -16.58 -18.89
CA ASN A 269 18.05 -16.97 -19.81
C ASN A 269 19.41 -16.25 -19.85
N GLN A 270 19.59 -15.09 -19.23
CA GLN A 270 20.82 -14.31 -19.18
C GLN A 270 21.10 -13.65 -17.82
N SER A 271 20.28 -13.87 -16.79
CA SER A 271 20.36 -13.15 -15.52
C SER A 271 20.44 -14.09 -14.30
N LYS A 272 21.42 -13.83 -13.41
CA LYS A 272 21.53 -14.51 -12.12
C LYS A 272 20.57 -13.86 -11.13
N LEU A 273 19.56 -14.61 -10.68
CA LEU A 273 18.63 -14.19 -9.63
C LEU A 273 19.30 -14.32 -8.27
N THR A 274 19.17 -13.34 -7.39
CA THR A 274 19.63 -13.47 -5.98
C THR A 274 18.46 -13.73 -5.02
N ILE A 275 17.23 -13.70 -5.52
CA ILE A 275 15.98 -13.84 -4.78
C ILE A 275 15.01 -14.82 -5.48
N PRO A 276 14.01 -15.36 -4.77
CA PRO A 276 13.00 -16.27 -5.31
C PRO A 276 12.16 -15.61 -6.41
N ILE A 277 11.63 -16.42 -7.34
CA ILE A 277 10.61 -16.00 -8.31
C ILE A 277 9.27 -15.85 -7.60
N ILE A 278 8.94 -16.79 -6.71
CA ILE A 278 7.77 -16.71 -5.84
C ILE A 278 8.26 -16.67 -4.40
N TYR A 279 7.97 -15.57 -3.70
CA TYR A 279 8.21 -15.44 -2.26
C TYR A 279 6.87 -15.22 -1.56
N VAL A 280 6.51 -16.11 -0.63
CA VAL A 280 5.25 -16.00 0.12
C VAL A 280 5.55 -15.61 1.56
N GLU A 281 4.96 -14.48 2.00
CA GLU A 281 5.03 -13.94 3.35
C GLU A 281 3.61 -13.47 3.82
N GLY A 282 3.27 -13.61 5.10
CA GLY A 282 1.90 -13.58 5.66
C GLY A 282 1.34 -14.94 6.18
N SER A 283 0.59 -14.94 7.28
CA SER A 283 -0.15 -16.12 7.80
C SER A 283 -1.46 -16.36 7.03
N ASN A 284 -1.93 -17.62 6.92
CA ASN A 284 -3.15 -18.02 6.21
C ASN A 284 -3.16 -17.71 4.69
N SER A 285 -2.00 -17.84 4.03
CA SER A 285 -1.94 -17.72 2.58
C SER A 285 -2.14 -19.09 1.94
N ILE A 286 -2.72 -19.11 0.73
CA ILE A 286 -2.90 -20.31 -0.08
C ILE A 286 -2.16 -20.04 -1.39
N LEU A 287 -1.27 -20.96 -1.78
CA LEU A 287 -0.59 -20.92 -3.07
C LEU A 287 -1.08 -22.07 -3.93
N GLU A 288 -1.85 -21.77 -4.97
CA GLU A 288 -2.31 -22.75 -5.95
C GLU A 288 -1.62 -22.51 -7.30
N LEU A 289 -0.89 -23.52 -7.79
CA LEU A 289 -0.22 -23.48 -9.09
C LEU A 289 -0.77 -24.63 -9.94
N ASN A 290 -1.27 -24.33 -11.14
CA ASN A 290 -1.73 -25.34 -12.09
C ASN A 290 -1.05 -25.15 -13.44
N SER A 291 -0.39 -26.20 -13.93
CA SER A 291 0.25 -26.23 -15.25
C SER A 291 1.33 -25.15 -15.47
N VAL A 292 2.07 -24.78 -14.41
CA VAL A 292 3.11 -23.73 -14.43
C VAL A 292 4.48 -24.33 -14.74
N THR A 293 5.28 -23.67 -15.60
CA THR A 293 6.65 -24.13 -15.93
C THR A 293 7.71 -23.13 -15.46
N PHE A 294 8.70 -23.63 -14.73
CA PHE A 294 9.89 -22.92 -14.30
C PHE A 294 11.09 -23.50 -15.05
N SER A 295 11.63 -22.79 -16.04
CA SER A 295 12.65 -23.30 -16.96
C SER A 295 13.85 -22.35 -17.07
N GLU A 296 15.07 -22.88 -17.22
CA GLU A 296 16.27 -22.10 -17.54
C GLU A 296 16.54 -20.98 -16.50
N ILE A 297 16.51 -21.35 -15.22
CA ILE A 297 16.65 -20.42 -14.09
C ILE A 297 18.01 -20.58 -13.42
N ASN A 298 18.75 -19.47 -13.26
CA ASN A 298 19.97 -19.43 -12.45
C ASN A 298 19.75 -18.62 -11.16
N LEU A 299 19.58 -19.31 -10.03
CA LEU A 299 19.40 -18.73 -8.70
C LEU A 299 20.73 -18.77 -7.93
N SER A 300 21.13 -17.66 -7.32
CA SER A 300 22.42 -17.50 -6.66
C SER A 300 22.27 -16.67 -5.39
N PRO A 301 21.60 -17.20 -4.34
CA PRO A 301 21.29 -16.43 -3.14
C PRO A 301 22.56 -15.98 -2.41
N THR A 302 22.57 -14.73 -1.94
CA THR A 302 23.77 -14.08 -1.39
C THR A 302 23.86 -14.17 0.13
N ASN A 303 22.74 -14.02 0.83
CA ASN A 303 22.71 -13.91 2.30
C ASN A 303 22.38 -15.24 2.99
N GLU A 304 21.37 -15.96 2.49
CA GLU A 304 20.85 -17.20 3.06
C GLU A 304 20.38 -18.14 1.94
N ALA A 305 20.15 -19.41 2.25
CA ALA A 305 19.64 -20.37 1.28
C ALA A 305 18.20 -20.03 0.87
N LYS A 306 17.92 -20.02 -0.44
CA LYS A 306 16.60 -19.69 -0.99
C LYS A 306 16.20 -20.65 -2.11
N GLY A 307 14.89 -20.80 -2.32
CA GLY A 307 14.37 -21.51 -3.48
C GLY A 307 13.80 -20.60 -4.56
N ILE A 308 13.46 -21.19 -5.72
CA ILE A 308 12.72 -20.49 -6.78
C ILE A 308 11.34 -20.13 -6.27
N ILE A 309 10.70 -21.09 -5.61
CA ILE A 309 9.56 -20.85 -4.73
C ILE A 309 10.09 -20.90 -3.31
N HIS A 310 9.98 -19.83 -2.54
CA HIS A 310 10.42 -19.76 -1.16
C HIS A 310 9.25 -19.34 -0.27
N ILE A 311 8.94 -20.17 0.72
CA ILE A 311 7.82 -19.99 1.63
C ILE A 311 8.37 -20.07 3.04
N ASN A 312 8.14 -19.04 3.87
CA ASN A 312 8.84 -18.88 5.15
C ASN A 312 7.90 -18.74 6.36
N ILE A 313 6.80 -19.52 6.44
CA ILE A 313 5.73 -19.31 7.44
C ILE A 313 5.00 -20.61 7.83
N ASN A 314 4.38 -20.55 9.00
CA ASN A 314 3.44 -21.50 9.60
C ASN A 314 2.04 -21.49 8.93
N ASP A 315 1.31 -22.60 8.95
CA ASP A 315 -0.10 -22.72 8.51
C ASP A 315 -0.38 -22.29 7.06
N GLN A 316 0.22 -23.03 6.11
CA GLN A 316 0.05 -22.80 4.68
C GLN A 316 -0.47 -24.08 3.99
N GLU A 317 -1.31 -23.88 2.98
CA GLU A 317 -1.69 -24.91 2.01
C GLU A 317 -1.09 -24.54 0.64
N ILE A 318 -0.28 -25.45 0.11
CA ILE A 318 0.39 -25.28 -1.18
C ILE A 318 -0.09 -26.41 -2.08
N ASN A 319 -0.84 -26.08 -3.12
CA ASN A 319 -1.38 -27.04 -4.06
C ASN A 319 -0.75 -26.80 -5.43
N MET A 320 0.03 -27.76 -5.90
CA MET A 320 0.67 -27.70 -7.22
C MET A 320 0.18 -28.85 -8.07
N LEU A 321 -0.38 -28.54 -9.24
CA LEU A 321 -0.92 -29.50 -10.19
C LEU A 321 -0.24 -29.29 -11.53
N ASN A 322 0.21 -30.37 -12.19
CA ASN A 322 0.76 -30.32 -13.55
C ASN A 322 1.96 -29.37 -13.76
N CYS A 323 2.71 -29.01 -12.72
CA CYS A 323 3.80 -28.02 -12.84
C CYS A 323 5.12 -28.66 -13.29
N SER A 324 5.97 -27.93 -14.01
CA SER A 324 7.31 -28.41 -14.43
C SER A 324 8.42 -27.49 -13.93
N PHE A 325 9.53 -28.08 -13.49
CA PHE A 325 10.76 -27.43 -13.08
C PHE A 325 11.91 -28.01 -13.89
N GLU A 326 12.47 -27.25 -14.82
CA GLU A 326 13.45 -27.72 -15.79
C GLU A 326 14.69 -26.83 -15.86
N ASP A 327 15.88 -27.44 -15.98
CA ASP A 327 17.13 -26.73 -16.29
C ASP A 327 17.40 -25.57 -15.31
N ILE A 328 17.37 -25.89 -14.02
CA ILE A 328 17.54 -24.95 -12.91
C ILE A 328 18.91 -25.13 -12.27
N GLU A 329 19.61 -24.02 -12.04
CA GLU A 329 20.87 -23.98 -11.32
C GLU A 329 20.77 -23.11 -10.06
N ILE A 330 21.05 -23.67 -8.88
CA ILE A 330 21.03 -22.97 -7.58
C ILE A 330 22.45 -22.99 -6.96
N GLN A 331 23.11 -21.83 -6.94
CA GLN A 331 24.51 -21.67 -6.51
C GLN A 331 24.64 -20.86 -5.21
N ASN A 332 25.87 -20.54 -4.79
CA ASN A 332 26.20 -19.72 -3.61
C ASN A 332 25.66 -20.27 -2.28
N LYS A 333 24.79 -19.53 -1.57
CA LYS A 333 24.23 -19.96 -0.28
C LYS A 333 23.28 -21.15 -0.43
N GLY A 334 22.98 -21.55 -1.66
CA GLY A 334 22.28 -22.79 -1.95
C GLY A 334 20.77 -22.70 -1.74
N GLY A 335 20.12 -23.86 -1.72
CA GLY A 335 18.68 -24.00 -1.56
C GLY A 335 18.11 -25.18 -2.33
N SER A 336 16.84 -25.08 -2.69
CA SER A 336 16.05 -26.10 -3.41
C SER A 336 15.14 -25.39 -4.41
N ALA A 337 14.69 -26.03 -5.49
CA ALA A 337 13.72 -25.38 -6.40
C ALA A 337 12.48 -24.88 -5.66
N ILE A 338 11.97 -25.65 -4.70
CA ILE A 338 10.92 -25.24 -3.77
C ILE A 338 11.52 -25.31 -2.37
N ARG A 339 11.51 -24.21 -1.63
CA ARG A 339 12.04 -24.15 -0.27
C ARG A 339 10.92 -23.77 0.70
N LEU A 340 10.59 -24.71 1.58
CA LEU A 340 9.62 -24.51 2.66
C LEU A 340 10.37 -24.37 3.99
N VAL A 341 10.27 -23.22 4.62
CA VAL A 341 10.85 -22.93 5.93
C VAL A 341 9.71 -22.75 6.92
N ASN A 342 9.65 -23.63 7.92
CA ASN A 342 8.59 -23.65 8.92
C ASN A 342 9.22 -23.69 10.33
N ASN A 343 8.74 -22.82 11.22
CA ASN A 343 9.36 -22.59 12.53
C ASN A 343 8.43 -22.93 13.72
N ALA A 344 7.15 -23.29 13.53
CA ALA A 344 6.28 -23.61 14.68
C ALA A 344 5.02 -24.48 14.44
N LEU A 345 4.45 -24.62 13.23
CA LEU A 345 3.18 -25.38 12.97
C LEU A 345 3.23 -26.24 11.70
N SER A 346 2.13 -26.76 11.15
CA SER A 346 2.13 -27.66 9.97
C SER A 346 1.93 -26.90 8.65
N THR A 347 2.85 -27.06 7.69
CA THR A 347 2.65 -26.68 6.28
C THR A 347 2.21 -27.92 5.52
N ILE A 348 1.13 -27.84 4.73
CA ILE A 348 0.71 -28.91 3.82
C ILE A 348 1.11 -28.51 2.41
N ALA A 349 1.94 -29.32 1.77
CA ALA A 349 2.31 -29.15 0.36
C ALA A 349 1.89 -30.39 -0.43
N THR A 350 0.95 -30.21 -1.35
CA THR A 350 0.44 -31.23 -2.25
C THR A 350 0.98 -30.97 -3.65
N LEU A 351 1.82 -31.87 -4.15
CA LEU A 351 2.34 -31.81 -5.52
C LEU A 351 1.77 -32.99 -6.32
N THR A 352 0.91 -32.69 -7.29
CA THR A 352 0.24 -33.67 -8.13
C THR A 352 0.71 -33.51 -9.57
N ASN A 353 1.09 -34.62 -10.21
CA ASN A 353 1.49 -34.67 -11.62
C ASN A 353 2.55 -33.61 -12.01
N SER A 354 3.47 -33.26 -11.10
CA SER A 354 4.49 -32.24 -11.32
C SER A 354 5.86 -32.87 -11.61
N GLN A 355 6.66 -32.26 -12.48
CA GLN A 355 7.94 -32.77 -12.95
C GLN A 355 9.11 -31.89 -12.49
N PHE A 356 10.24 -32.53 -12.16
CA PHE A 356 11.50 -31.89 -11.82
C PHE A 356 12.62 -32.53 -12.64
N LYS A 357 13.31 -31.74 -13.46
CA LYS A 357 14.29 -32.22 -14.44
C LYS A 357 15.49 -31.28 -14.48
N ASN A 358 16.70 -31.86 -14.53
CA ASN A 358 17.94 -31.10 -14.67
C ASN A 358 18.11 -29.96 -13.64
N ILE A 359 17.83 -30.24 -12.37
CA ILE A 359 17.99 -29.27 -11.29
C ILE A 359 19.30 -29.54 -10.54
N THR A 360 20.18 -28.54 -10.51
CA THR A 360 21.45 -28.58 -9.78
C THR A 360 21.38 -27.57 -8.63
N ALA A 361 21.65 -27.99 -7.39
CA ALA A 361 21.64 -27.09 -6.25
C ALA A 361 22.83 -27.32 -5.32
N THR A 362 23.38 -26.22 -4.79
CA THR A 362 24.37 -26.25 -3.71
C THR A 362 23.63 -26.38 -2.38
N GLY A 363 24.11 -27.23 -1.46
CA GLY A 363 23.56 -27.33 -0.11
C GLY A 363 23.75 -26.05 0.71
N ASP A 364 22.90 -25.82 1.70
CA ASP A 364 23.05 -24.68 2.62
C ASP A 364 24.29 -24.83 3.52
N ASN A 365 24.66 -23.77 4.24
CA ASN A 365 25.87 -23.75 5.10
C ASN A 365 25.86 -24.81 6.22
N ASN A 366 24.72 -25.47 6.47
CA ASN A 366 24.58 -26.55 7.45
C ASN A 366 24.57 -27.93 6.77
N GLY A 367 24.89 -28.01 5.47
CA GLY A 367 24.87 -29.23 4.68
C GLY A 367 23.46 -29.72 4.35
N ARG A 368 22.42 -28.90 4.54
CA ARG A 368 21.02 -29.25 4.23
C ARG A 368 20.67 -28.74 2.84
N GLY A 369 20.16 -29.60 1.98
CA GLY A 369 19.69 -29.21 0.66
C GLY A 369 19.36 -30.39 -0.23
N GLY A 370 18.31 -30.23 -1.04
CA GLY A 370 17.95 -31.10 -2.15
C GLY A 370 17.76 -30.24 -3.39
N SER A 371 17.97 -30.78 -4.58
CA SER A 371 17.79 -29.99 -5.81
C SER A 371 16.32 -29.61 -6.05
N ALA A 372 15.37 -30.45 -5.63
CA ALA A 372 13.94 -30.23 -5.85
C ALA A 372 13.22 -29.55 -4.68
N LEU A 373 13.17 -30.17 -3.49
CA LEU A 373 12.45 -29.67 -2.29
C LEU A 373 13.39 -29.62 -1.08
#